data_AF-A0A7Y4VW40-F1
#
_entry.id   AF-A0A7Y4VW40-F1
#
_cell.length_a   1.000
_cell.length_b   1.000
_cell.length_c   1.000
_cell.angle_alpha   90.00
_cell.angle_beta   90.00
_cell.angle_gamma   90.00
#
_symmetry.space_group_name_H-M   'P 1'
#
loop_
_entity.id
_entity.type
_entity.pdbx_description
1 polymer ?
#
loop_
_entity_poly.entity_id
_entity_poly.type
_entity_poly.pdbx_seq_one_letter_code
_entity_poly.pdbx_strand_id
1 'polypeptide(L)'
;MAGRVLTAAQAIVPAERVTEYLAAARAHAVTIRRNGEHFWLFRHPAAPGRFLEFHERASGAARARVALPATYDAEADVVWEEVPLEER
;
A
#
# COMPACT_ATOMS: atom_id res chain seq x y z
N MET A 1 19.03 -9.33 -14.89
CA MET A 1 17.63 -8.90 -14.73
C MET A 1 17.59 -7.79 -13.69
N ALA A 2 17.01 -6.63 -14.02
CA ALA A 2 16.69 -5.63 -12.99
C ALA A 2 15.54 -6.19 -12.15
N GLY A 3 15.74 -6.32 -10.84
CA GLY A 3 14.70 -6.78 -9.93
C GLY A 3 13.66 -5.68 -9.67
N ARG A 4 12.59 -6.04 -8.95
CA ARG A 4 11.63 -5.08 -8.39
C ARG A 4 11.62 -5.23 -6.87
N VAL A 5 11.28 -4.15 -6.19
CA VAL A 5 11.13 -4.12 -4.74
C VAL A 5 9.70 -3.75 -4.42
N LEU A 6 9.05 -4.59 -3.63
CA LEU A 6 7.74 -4.34 -3.06
C LEU A 6 7.93 -4.01 -1.57
N THR A 7 7.45 -2.84 -1.13
CA THR A 7 7.34 -2.52 0.29
C THR A 7 5.88 -2.49 0.68
N ALA A 8 5.57 -3.00 1.87
CA ALA A 8 4.25 -2.96 2.46
C ALA A 8 4.29 -2.19 3.78
N ALA A 9 3.28 -1.37 4.04
CA ALA A 9 3.11 -0.66 5.29
C ALA A 9 1.64 -0.63 5.69
N GLN A 10 1.39 -0.51 7.00
CA GLN A 10 0.04 -0.27 7.52
C GLN A 10 -0.04 1.18 8.01
N ALA A 11 -1.07 1.91 7.56
CA ALA A 11 -1.37 3.25 8.04
C ALA A 11 -2.60 3.23 8.96
N ILE A 12 -2.55 4.01 10.04
CA ILE A 12 -3.68 4.28 10.92
C ILE A 12 -3.91 5.79 10.89
N VAL A 13 -5.06 6.20 10.39
CA VAL A 13 -5.40 7.60 10.08
C VAL A 13 -6.62 8.00 10.91
N PRO A 14 -6.56 9.12 11.66
CA PRO A 14 -7.73 9.66 12.34
C PRO A 14 -8.88 9.94 11.37
N ALA A 15 -10.13 9.71 11.80
CA ALA A 15 -11.31 9.77 10.95
C ALA A 15 -11.44 11.12 10.21
N GLU A 16 -11.15 12.22 10.92
CA GLU A 16 -11.17 13.59 10.41
C GLU A 16 -10.11 13.87 9.32
N ARG A 17 -9.09 13.02 9.20
CA ARG A 17 -8.01 13.16 8.21
C ARG A 17 -8.08 12.17 7.07
N VAL A 18 -9.03 11.23 7.08
CA VAL A 18 -9.15 10.20 6.04
C VAL A 18 -9.30 10.82 4.65
N THR A 19 -10.13 11.85 4.49
CA THR A 19 -10.33 12.52 3.18
C THR A 19 -9.02 13.11 2.65
N GLU A 20 -8.25 13.78 3.50
CA GLU A 20 -6.98 14.39 3.12
C GLU A 20 -5.92 13.33 2.80
N TYR A 21 -5.85 12.26 3.61
CA TYR A 21 -4.98 11.12 3.37
C TYR A 21 -5.27 10.47 2.00
N LEU A 22 -6.54 10.24 1.67
CA LEU A 22 -6.94 9.67 0.38
C LEU A 22 -6.59 10.60 -0.79
N ALA A 23 -6.73 11.92 -0.63
CA ALA A 23 -6.32 12.87 -1.65
C ALA A 23 -4.80 12.85 -1.87
N ALA A 24 -4.00 12.79 -0.80
CA ALA A 24 -2.55 12.67 -0.86
C ALA A 24 -2.12 11.34 -1.51
N ALA A 25 -2.78 10.22 -1.16
CA ALA A 25 -2.55 8.91 -1.74
C ALA A 25 -2.78 8.90 -3.26
N ARG A 26 -3.88 9.50 -3.73
CA ARG A 26 -4.17 9.66 -5.18
C ARG A 26 -3.09 10.48 -5.88
N ALA A 27 -2.73 11.64 -5.33
CA ALA A 27 -1.70 12.48 -5.90
C ALA A 27 -0.33 11.78 -5.96
N HIS A 28 -0.02 10.99 -4.93
CA HIS A 28 1.19 10.18 -4.86
C HIS A 28 1.21 9.10 -5.95
N ALA A 29 0.13 8.32 -6.09
CA ALA A 29 -0.01 7.30 -7.14
C ALA A 29 0.26 7.88 -8.54
N VAL A 30 -0.40 8.99 -8.87
CA VAL A 30 -0.22 9.68 -10.16
C VAL A 30 1.23 10.13 -10.39
N THR A 31 1.88 10.61 -9.33
CA THR A 31 3.27 11.12 -9.40
C THR A 31 4.25 9.98 -9.68
N ILE A 32 4.17 8.90 -8.91
CA ILE A 32 5.16 7.81 -9.02
C ILE A 32 4.93 6.93 -10.25
N ARG A 33 3.69 6.86 -10.77
CA ARG A 33 3.36 6.15 -12.02
C ARG A 33 4.21 6.64 -13.19
N ARG A 34 4.51 7.95 -13.23
CA ARG A 34 5.38 8.57 -14.25
C ARG A 34 6.81 8.02 -14.23
N ASN A 35 7.24 7.47 -13.09
CA ASN A 35 8.54 6.85 -12.90
C ASN A 35 8.52 5.32 -13.13
N GLY A 36 7.38 4.77 -13.57
CA GLY A 36 7.21 3.32 -13.73
C GLY A 36 7.03 2.57 -12.40
N GLU A 37 6.75 3.29 -11.31
CA GLU A 37 6.42 2.71 -10.00
C GLU A 37 4.90 2.52 -9.85
N HIS A 38 4.49 1.66 -8.91
CA HIS A 38 3.08 1.42 -8.61
C HIS A 38 2.80 1.61 -7.12
N PHE A 39 1.63 2.17 -6.83
CA PHE A 39 1.09 2.30 -5.49
C PHE A 39 -0.30 1.70 -5.43
N TRP A 40 -0.50 0.75 -4.52
CA TRP A 40 -1.82 0.22 -4.18
C TRP A 40 -2.17 0.59 -2.75
N LEU A 41 -3.44 0.93 -2.55
CA LEU A 41 -4.00 1.24 -1.25
C LEU A 41 -5.22 0.35 -1.03
N PHE A 42 -5.26 -0.28 0.14
CA PHE A 42 -6.41 -1.06 0.57
C PHE A 42 -6.92 -0.54 1.91
N ARG A 43 -8.24 -0.60 2.13
CA ARG A 43 -8.88 -0.21 3.39
C ARG A 43 -9.43 -1.42 4.13
N HIS A 44 -9.39 -1.36 5.46
CA HIS A 44 -9.99 -2.39 6.30
C HIS A 44 -11.51 -2.21 6.35
N PRO A 45 -12.33 -3.24 6.07
CA PRO A 45 -13.79 -3.08 5.98
C PRO A 45 -14.44 -2.76 7.34
N ALA A 46 -13.92 -3.33 8.43
CA ALA A 46 -14.46 -3.16 9.78
C ALA A 46 -13.70 -2.15 10.67
N ALA A 47 -12.65 -1.51 10.15
CA ALA A 47 -11.79 -0.61 10.94
C ALA A 47 -11.51 0.69 10.15
N PRO A 48 -12.43 1.67 10.22
CA PRO A 48 -12.25 2.96 9.56
C PRO A 48 -10.92 3.61 9.93
N GLY A 49 -10.22 4.16 8.94
CA GLY A 49 -8.91 4.77 9.15
C GLY A 49 -7.73 3.80 9.11
N ARG A 50 -7.96 2.48 9.00
CA ARG A 50 -6.89 1.49 8.85
C ARG A 50 -6.69 1.15 7.38
N PHE A 51 -5.45 1.27 6.90
CA PHE A 51 -5.08 1.03 5.50
C PHE A 51 -3.84 0.15 5.37
N LEU A 52 -3.74 -0.54 4.23
CA LEU A 52 -2.53 -1.19 3.76
C LEU A 52 -2.03 -0.50 2.49
N GLU A 53 -0.74 -0.19 2.49
CA GLU A 53 -0.03 0.49 1.42
C GLU A 53 0.99 -0.47 0.81
N PHE A 54 1.00 -0.58 -0.52
CA PHE A 54 1.99 -1.35 -1.26
C PHE A 54 2.67 -0.47 -2.30
N HIS A 55 4.00 -0.38 -2.27
CA HIS A 55 4.80 0.33 -3.27
C HIS A 55 5.70 -0.64 -4.04
N GLU A 56 5.56 -0.68 -5.35
CA GLU A 56 6.49 -1.37 -6.25
C GLU A 56 7.39 -0.36 -6.96
N ARG A 57 8.71 -0.59 -6.92
CA ARG A 57 9.72 0.22 -7.63
C ARG A 57 10.85 -0.63 -8.21
N ALA A 58 11.56 -0.10 -9.20
CA ALA A 58 12.73 -0.76 -9.79
C ALA A 58 13.86 -0.95 -8.76
N SER A 59 14.49 -2.13 -8.74
CA SER A 59 15.56 -2.44 -7.77
C SER A 59 16.90 -1.83 -8.20
N GLY A 60 17.03 -0.51 -8.12
CA GLY A 60 18.33 0.16 -8.31
C GLY A 60 19.35 -0.18 -7.20
N ALA A 61 18.89 -0.44 -5.97
CA ALA A 61 19.79 -0.74 -4.83
C ALA A 61 19.16 -1.44 -3.60
N ALA A 62 17.88 -1.82 -3.61
CA ALA A 62 17.24 -2.36 -2.41
C ALA A 62 17.11 -3.89 -2.47
N ARG A 63 17.98 -4.59 -1.72
CA ARG A 63 17.75 -6.00 -1.34
C ARG A 63 16.80 -6.04 -0.15
N ALA A 64 15.50 -6.11 -0.39
CA ALA A 64 14.55 -6.41 0.68
C ALA A 64 14.68 -7.91 1.02
N ARG A 65 15.23 -8.23 2.19
CA ARG A 65 15.10 -9.57 2.78
C ARG A 65 13.77 -9.61 3.53
N VAL A 66 12.82 -10.38 3.01
CA VAL A 66 11.61 -10.74 3.76
C VAL A 66 11.96 -11.97 4.60
N ALA A 67 11.97 -11.82 5.91
CA ALA A 67 11.88 -12.95 6.82
C ALA A 67 10.39 -13.26 7.00
N LEU A 68 9.93 -14.41 6.49
CA LEU A 68 8.57 -14.86 6.73
C LEU A 68 8.46 -15.31 8.20
N PRO A 69 7.56 -14.76 9.03
CA PRO A 69 7.22 -15.41 10.28
C PRO A 69 6.55 -16.76 9.99
N ALA A 70 6.89 -17.79 10.76
CA ALA A 70 6.51 -19.18 10.53
C ALA A 70 5.03 -19.50 10.78
N THR A 71 4.19 -18.50 11.07
CA THR A 71 2.77 -18.69 11.37
C THR A 71 1.98 -17.51 10.82
N TYR A 72 1.14 -17.82 9.82
CA TYR A 72 0.00 -16.98 9.45
C TYR A 72 -0.95 -16.96 10.64
N ASP A 73 -1.24 -15.78 11.18
CA ASP A 73 -2.26 -15.60 12.21
C ASP A 73 -3.64 -15.70 11.54
N ALA A 74 -4.64 -16.29 12.20
CA ALA A 74 -5.97 -16.50 11.62
C ALA A 74 -6.74 -15.18 11.40
N GLU A 75 -6.29 -14.05 11.98
CA GLU A 75 -6.73 -12.71 11.58
C GLU A 75 -6.24 -12.30 10.17
N ALA A 76 -5.39 -13.09 9.52
CA ALA A 76 -4.93 -12.85 8.15
C ALA A 76 -6.00 -13.10 7.06
N ASP A 77 -7.17 -13.62 7.43
CA ASP A 77 -8.32 -13.83 6.52
C ASP A 77 -9.21 -12.59 6.33
N VAL A 78 -8.78 -11.41 6.81
CA VAL A 78 -9.50 -10.17 6.50
C VAL A 78 -9.33 -9.83 5.03
N VAL A 79 -10.45 -9.78 4.29
CA VAL A 79 -10.49 -9.26 2.93
C VAL A 79 -10.39 -7.74 2.98
N TRP A 80 -9.27 -7.21 2.52
CA TRP A 80 -9.07 -5.77 2.37
C TRP A 80 -9.64 -5.29 1.04
N GLU A 81 -10.30 -4.14 1.06
CA GLU A 81 -10.91 -3.58 -0.14
C GLU A 81 -9.94 -2.62 -0.83
N GLU A 82 -9.68 -2.83 -2.11
CA GLU A 82 -8.87 -1.91 -2.90
C GLU A 82 -9.56 -0.54 -2.99
N VAL A 83 -8.78 0.51 -2.74
CA VAL A 83 -9.22 1.89 -2.93
C VAL A 83 -8.75 2.33 -4.31
N PRO A 84 -9.64 2.58 -5.27
CA PRO A 84 -9.24 3.03 -6.60
C PRO A 84 -8.63 4.43 -6.51
N LEU A 85 -7.32 4.52 -6.76
CA LEU A 85 -6.56 5.76 -6.72
C LEU A 85 -6.52 6.51 -8.06
N GLU A 86 -6.92 5.85 -9.15
CA GLU A 86 -7.02 6.41 -10.50
C GLU A 86 -8.50 6.41 -10.95
N GLU A 87 -8.90 7.40 -11.73
CA GLU A 87 -10.19 7.36 -12.46
C GLU A 87 -10.03 6.38 -13.64
N ARG A 88 -10.92 5.38 -13.71
CA ARG A 88 -10.92 4.38 -14.79
C ARG A 88 -11.43 4.94 -16.11
#